data_AF-A0A3P7J023-F1
#
_entry.id   AF-A0A3P7J023-F1
#
_cell.length_a   1.000
_cell.length_b   1.000
_cell.length_c   1.000
_cell.angle_alpha   90.00
_cell.angle_beta   90.00
_cell.angle_gamma   90.00
#
_symmetry.space_group_name_H-M   'P 1'
#
loop_
_entity.id
_entity.type
_entity.pdbx_description
1 polymer ?
#
loop_
_entity_poly.entity_id
_entity_poly.type
_entity_poly.pdbx_seq_one_letter_code
_entity_poly.pdbx_strand_id
1 'polypeptide(L)'
;MLEANEKRTCIVRRIVQHELLHVIGLWHEHMRHDRDDYIKIHYENVRENHLNQNFRKLSPSEVTTYNVPYDYRSVMHYGARAFTKNGKITIETLDPKFQDIIGKSEGATPSDYRKVCEIYS
;
A
#
# COMPACT_ATOMS: atom_id res chain seq x y z
N MET A 1 9.04 22.87 3.50
CA MET A 1 9.32 22.63 4.93
C MET A 1 10.84 22.71 5.07
N LEU A 2 11.37 23.72 5.79
CA LEU A 2 12.81 23.91 5.96
C LEU A 2 13.37 22.84 6.92
N GLU A 3 14.36 22.09 6.44
CA GLU A 3 15.26 21.15 7.13
C GLU A 3 14.62 20.28 8.23
N ALA A 4 13.88 19.30 7.77
CA ALA A 4 13.32 18.23 8.56
C ALA A 4 14.45 17.30 9.14
N ASN A 5 14.34 16.83 10.39
CA ASN A 5 15.27 15.87 11.01
C ASN A 5 14.62 14.51 11.34
N GLU A 6 15.40 13.43 11.42
CA GLU A 6 14.90 12.05 11.55
C GLU A 6 13.99 11.81 12.77
N LYS A 7 14.05 12.67 13.81
CA LYS A 7 13.27 12.50 15.05
C LYS A 7 11.85 13.05 14.99
N ARG A 8 11.54 13.94 14.04
CA ARG A 8 10.21 14.60 13.95
C ARG A 8 9.60 14.55 12.55
N THR A 9 10.19 13.82 11.62
CA THR A 9 9.89 14.01 10.19
C THR A 9 9.82 12.70 9.43
N CYS A 10 9.21 12.77 8.24
CA CYS A 10 9.07 11.68 7.29
C CYS A 10 10.39 11.32 6.57
N ILE A 11 11.55 11.86 7.00
CA ILE A 11 12.86 11.53 6.44
C ILE A 11 13.35 10.20 7.03
N VAL A 12 12.58 9.15 6.79
CA VAL A 12 12.96 7.76 6.97
C VAL A 12 12.99 7.16 5.58
N ARG A 13 14.06 6.43 5.23
CA ARG A 13 14.26 5.87 3.88
C ARG A 13 12.99 5.25 3.29
N ARG A 14 12.32 4.37 4.06
CA ARG A 14 11.06 3.73 3.68
C ARG A 14 9.96 4.72 3.30
N ILE A 15 9.77 5.75 4.13
CA ILE A 15 8.72 6.75 3.95
C ILE A 15 9.04 7.63 2.74
N VAL A 16 10.29 8.09 2.61
CA VAL A 16 10.73 8.86 1.43
C VAL A 16 10.49 8.07 0.15
N GLN A 17 10.82 6.77 0.13
CA GLN A 17 10.54 5.92 -1.02
C GLN A 17 9.03 5.78 -1.29
N HIS A 18 8.20 5.57 -0.26
CA HIS A 18 6.74 5.50 -0.41
C HIS A 18 6.16 6.76 -1.04
N GLU A 19 6.52 7.94 -0.52
CA GLU A 19 6.00 9.21 -1.03
C GLU A 19 6.53 9.52 -2.43
N LEU A 20 7.79 9.19 -2.74
CA LEU A 20 8.32 9.32 -4.10
C LEU A 20 7.63 8.39 -5.09
N LEU A 21 7.29 7.16 -4.70
CA LEU A 21 6.55 6.24 -5.56
C LEU A 21 5.12 6.76 -5.84
N HIS A 22 4.47 7.41 -4.87
CA HIS A 22 3.23 8.14 -5.14
C HIS A 22 3.41 9.24 -6.19
N VAL A 23 4.47 10.05 -6.08
CA VAL A 23 4.78 11.11 -7.07
C VAL A 23 5.04 10.53 -8.46
N ILE A 24 5.69 9.37 -8.54
CA ILE A 24 5.96 8.66 -9.80
C ILE A 24 4.67 8.09 -10.41
N GLY A 25 3.62 7.85 -9.62
CA GLY A 25 2.31 7.43 -10.11
C GLY A 25 1.81 6.07 -9.58
N LEU A 26 2.46 5.51 -8.54
CA LEU A 26 2.00 4.27 -7.92
C LEU A 26 0.90 4.57 -6.88
N TRP A 27 -0.20 3.82 -6.98
CA TRP A 27 -1.21 3.72 -5.94
C TRP A 27 -0.81 2.71 -4.85
N HIS A 28 -1.52 2.68 -3.73
CA HIS A 28 -1.31 1.63 -2.73
C HIS A 28 -1.62 0.24 -3.28
N GLU A 29 -0.83 -0.76 -2.87
CA GLU A 29 -0.95 -2.13 -3.40
C GLU A 29 -2.33 -2.73 -3.12
N HIS A 30 -2.92 -2.43 -1.95
CA HIS A 30 -4.26 -2.87 -1.58
C HIS A 30 -5.38 -2.09 -2.29
N MET A 31 -5.07 -1.16 -3.18
CA MET A 31 -6.08 -0.46 -4.00
C MET A 31 -6.23 -1.07 -5.40
N ARG A 32 -5.38 -2.04 -5.77
CA ARG A 32 -5.45 -2.73 -7.06
C ARG A 32 -6.84 -3.33 -7.31
N HIS A 33 -7.21 -3.40 -8.59
CA HIS A 33 -8.50 -3.95 -9.03
C HIS A 33 -8.64 -5.45 -8.75
N ASP A 34 -7.52 -6.19 -8.74
CA ASP A 34 -7.40 -7.64 -8.50
C ASP A 34 -7.11 -7.99 -7.03
N ARG A 35 -7.08 -7.02 -6.11
CA ARG A 35 -6.67 -7.26 -4.71
C ARG A 35 -7.50 -8.33 -3.99
N ASP A 36 -8.76 -8.51 -4.38
CA ASP A 36 -9.70 -9.36 -3.64
C ASP A 36 -9.35 -10.86 -3.83
N ASP A 37 -8.43 -11.17 -4.75
CA ASP A 37 -7.82 -12.50 -4.92
C ASP A 37 -6.69 -12.77 -3.89
N TYR A 38 -6.27 -11.74 -3.13
CA TYR A 38 -5.12 -11.78 -2.22
C TYR A 38 -5.45 -11.34 -0.80
N ILE A 39 -6.40 -10.41 -0.65
CA ILE A 39 -6.76 -9.83 0.63
C ILE A 39 -8.29 -9.65 0.75
N LYS A 40 -8.75 -9.56 2.00
CA LYS A 40 -10.10 -9.16 2.36
C LYS A 40 -10.06 -7.87 3.17
N ILE A 41 -10.88 -6.90 2.76
CA ILE A 41 -11.04 -5.64 3.49
C ILE A 41 -12.23 -5.74 4.44
N HIS A 42 -11.98 -5.49 5.73
CA HIS A 42 -13.00 -5.38 6.77
C HIS A 42 -13.45 -3.93 6.92
N TYR A 43 -14.28 -3.44 5.99
CA TYR A 43 -14.77 -2.06 5.99
C TYR A 43 -15.47 -1.68 7.29
N GLU A 44 -16.12 -2.63 7.96
CA GLU A 44 -16.75 -2.46 9.26
C GLU A 44 -15.78 -2.05 10.37
N ASN A 45 -14.47 -2.35 10.22
CA ASN A 45 -13.42 -1.98 11.16
C ASN A 45 -12.69 -0.68 10.78
N VAL A 46 -12.89 -0.17 9.56
CA VAL A 46 -12.26 1.06 9.07
C VAL A 46 -13.02 2.29 9.57
N ARG A 47 -12.29 3.36 9.91
CA ARG A 47 -12.86 4.68 10.20
C ARG A 47 -13.56 5.25 8.96
N GLU A 48 -14.79 5.71 9.11
CA GLU A 48 -15.66 6.08 7.99
C GLU A 48 -15.06 7.13 7.04
N ASN A 49 -14.39 8.16 7.59
CA ASN A 49 -13.72 9.21 6.83
C ASN A 49 -12.52 8.71 5.98
N HIS A 50 -12.07 7.47 6.18
CA HIS A 50 -10.96 6.89 5.42
C HIS A 50 -11.41 5.93 4.30
N LEU A 51 -12.68 5.50 4.25
CA LEU A 51 -13.16 4.48 3.31
C LEU A 51 -12.91 4.88 1.85
N ASN A 52 -13.39 6.06 1.44
CA ASN A 52 -13.34 6.49 0.04
C ASN A 52 -11.94 6.86 -0.45
N GLN A 53 -11.10 7.41 0.42
CA GLN A 53 -9.78 7.91 0.03
C GLN A 53 -8.69 6.85 0.17
N ASN A 54 -8.79 5.96 1.17
CA ASN A 54 -7.70 5.06 1.55
C ASN A 54 -8.00 3.59 1.28
N PHE A 55 -9.26 3.18 1.07
CA PHE A 55 -9.64 1.78 0.87
C PHE A 55 -10.43 1.53 -0.42
N ARG A 56 -10.63 2.56 -1.25
CA ARG A 56 -11.28 2.43 -2.55
C ARG A 56 -10.56 1.38 -3.41
N LYS A 57 -11.35 0.52 -4.07
CA LYS A 57 -10.83 -0.35 -5.14
C LYS A 57 -10.81 0.46 -6.42
N LEU A 58 -9.64 0.57 -7.03
CA LEU A 58 -9.49 1.19 -8.34
C LEU A 58 -10.02 0.24 -9.39
N SER A 59 -10.68 0.77 -10.43
CA SER A 59 -11.14 -0.06 -11.54
C SER A 59 -9.99 -0.38 -12.51
N PRO A 60 -10.14 -1.40 -13.38
CA PRO A 60 -9.18 -1.67 -14.44
C PRO A 60 -8.99 -0.52 -15.45
N SER A 61 -9.90 0.47 -15.49
CA SER A 61 -9.74 1.67 -16.32
C SER A 61 -8.91 2.77 -15.64
N GLU A 62 -8.68 2.67 -14.33
CA GLU A 62 -7.93 3.66 -13.54
C GLU A 62 -6.51 3.19 -13.21
N VAL A 63 -6.28 1.88 -13.15
CA VAL A 63 -4.99 1.30 -12.80
C VAL A 63 -4.70 0.04 -13.62
N THR A 64 -3.44 -0.13 -14.02
CA THR A 64 -2.94 -1.38 -14.59
C THR A 64 -1.93 -2.03 -13.65
N THR A 65 -1.84 -3.35 -13.66
CA THR A 65 -0.89 -4.10 -12.83
C THR A 65 0.47 -4.25 -13.49
N TYR A 66 0.58 -3.88 -14.77
CA TYR A 66 1.77 -4.09 -15.61
C TYR A 66 2.22 -5.55 -15.62
N ASN A 67 1.27 -6.49 -15.45
CA ASN A 67 1.55 -7.92 -15.30
C ASN A 67 2.53 -8.24 -14.15
N VAL A 68 2.64 -7.34 -13.16
CA VAL A 68 3.43 -7.56 -11.94
C VAL A 68 2.52 -8.22 -10.90
N PRO A 69 2.93 -9.38 -10.32
CA PRO A 69 2.17 -10.07 -9.29
C PRO A 69 1.85 -9.18 -8.08
N TYR A 70 0.81 -9.54 -7.31
CA TYR A 70 0.50 -8.86 -6.06
C TYR A 70 1.64 -9.00 -5.05
N ASP A 71 2.09 -7.89 -4.49
CA ASP A 71 3.24 -7.88 -3.58
C ASP A 71 2.84 -7.48 -2.15
N TYR A 72 2.62 -8.48 -1.30
CA TYR A 72 2.39 -8.28 0.14
C TYR A 72 3.52 -7.52 0.85
N ARG A 73 4.74 -7.48 0.27
CA ARG A 73 5.90 -6.76 0.81
C ARG A 73 6.11 -5.40 0.17
N SER A 74 5.25 -4.97 -0.75
CA SER A 74 5.38 -3.65 -1.38
C SER A 74 5.44 -2.56 -0.30
N VAL A 75 6.33 -1.57 -0.49
CA VAL A 75 6.35 -0.40 0.40
C VAL A 75 5.05 0.42 0.29
N MET A 76 4.27 0.18 -0.77
CA MET A 76 2.96 0.77 -1.03
C MET A 76 1.81 -0.01 -0.40
N HIS A 77 2.07 -1.13 0.29
CA HIS A 77 1.01 -1.92 0.94
C HIS A 77 0.75 -1.43 2.37
N TYR A 78 -0.52 -1.25 2.73
CA TYR A 78 -0.91 -0.92 4.11
C TYR A 78 -0.74 -2.08 5.10
N GLY A 79 -0.56 -1.74 6.37
CA GLY A 79 -0.54 -2.73 7.44
C GLY A 79 -1.93 -3.26 7.80
N ALA A 80 -1.96 -4.42 8.45
CA ALA A 80 -3.19 -5.15 8.81
C ALA A 80 -4.25 -4.36 9.58
N ARG A 81 -3.84 -3.32 10.33
CA ARG A 81 -4.72 -2.49 11.18
C ARG A 81 -4.77 -1.03 10.72
N ALA A 82 -4.39 -0.75 9.48
CA ALA A 82 -4.41 0.62 8.94
C ALA A 82 -5.80 1.24 9.13
N PHE A 83 -5.83 2.46 9.70
CA PHE A 83 -7.05 3.25 9.93
C PHE A 83 -8.18 2.54 10.68
N THR A 84 -7.85 1.58 11.54
CA THR A 84 -8.85 0.90 12.37
C THR A 84 -9.55 1.86 13.34
N LYS A 85 -10.86 1.67 13.54
CA LYS A 85 -11.66 2.41 14.53
C LYS A 85 -11.80 1.69 15.87
N ASN A 86 -11.48 0.39 15.92
CA ASN A 86 -11.76 -0.48 17.07
C ASN A 86 -10.57 -1.41 17.43
N GLY A 87 -9.39 -1.20 16.84
CA GLY A 87 -8.19 -2.01 17.06
C GLY A 87 -8.20 -3.37 16.35
N LYS A 88 -9.29 -3.73 15.68
CA LYS A 88 -9.39 -4.96 14.88
C LYS A 88 -8.74 -4.79 13.51
N ILE A 89 -8.45 -5.91 12.87
CA ILE A 89 -7.86 -5.99 11.53
C ILE A 89 -8.79 -5.31 10.51
N THR A 90 -8.21 -4.49 9.65
CA THR A 90 -8.86 -3.86 8.49
C THR A 90 -8.49 -4.53 7.18
N ILE A 91 -7.28 -5.13 7.10
CA ILE A 91 -6.80 -5.89 5.94
C ILE A 91 -6.36 -7.29 6.39
N GLU A 92 -7.13 -8.28 5.99
CA GLU A 92 -6.85 -9.71 6.19
C GLU A 92 -6.22 -10.28 4.91
N THR A 93 -5.08 -10.97 5.00
CA THR A 93 -4.47 -11.67 3.87
C THR A 93 -5.11 -13.04 3.69
N LEU A 94 -5.45 -13.44 2.46
CA LEU A 94 -6.01 -14.76 2.18
C LEU A 94 -5.00 -15.89 2.38
N ASP A 95 -3.71 -15.63 2.17
CA ASP A 95 -2.63 -16.51 2.63
C ASP A 95 -2.12 -16.01 4.00
N PRO A 96 -2.39 -16.75 5.10
CA PRO A 96 -2.04 -16.34 6.46
C PRO A 96 -0.54 -16.10 6.69
N LYS A 97 0.34 -16.68 5.85
CA LYS A 97 1.80 -16.47 5.95
C LYS A 97 2.20 -15.01 5.75
N PHE A 98 1.36 -14.22 5.09
CA PHE A 98 1.62 -12.80 4.81
C PHE A 98 0.94 -11.85 5.78
N GLN A 99 0.11 -12.32 6.70
CA GLN A 99 -0.68 -11.46 7.60
C GLN A 99 0.20 -10.56 8.46
N ASP A 100 1.34 -11.07 8.91
CA ASP A 100 2.33 -10.35 9.71
C ASP A 100 3.43 -9.67 8.88
N ILE A 101 3.30 -9.67 7.55
CA ILE A 101 4.29 -9.10 6.63
C ILE A 101 3.82 -7.76 6.06
N ILE A 102 2.53 -7.64 5.74
CA ILE A 102 1.97 -6.45 5.10
C ILE A 102 2.23 -5.17 5.92
N GLY A 103 2.64 -4.10 5.22
CA GLY A 103 2.93 -2.79 5.83
C GLY A 103 4.19 -2.70 6.68
N LYS A 104 5.04 -3.73 6.71
CA LYS A 104 6.31 -3.76 7.47
C LYS A 104 7.56 -3.70 6.58
N SER A 105 7.43 -3.41 5.29
CA SER A 105 8.58 -3.36 4.38
C SER A 105 9.56 -2.25 4.77
N GLU A 106 10.86 -2.47 4.74
CA GLU A 106 11.87 -1.44 5.06
C GLU A 106 12.22 -0.54 3.86
N GLY A 107 11.65 -0.81 2.69
CA GLY A 107 11.85 -0.03 1.47
C GLY A 107 11.16 -0.61 0.25
N ALA A 108 11.30 0.06 -0.88
CA ALA A 108 10.73 -0.39 -2.16
C ALA A 108 11.28 -1.79 -2.56
N THR A 109 10.39 -2.65 -3.03
CA THR A 109 10.72 -4.01 -3.46
C THR A 109 11.11 -4.07 -4.94
N PRO A 110 11.68 -5.19 -5.42
CA PRO A 110 11.87 -5.40 -6.85
C PRO A 110 10.59 -5.25 -7.69
N SER A 111 9.43 -5.59 -7.13
CA SER A 111 8.13 -5.41 -7.79
C SER A 111 7.75 -3.94 -7.92
N ASP A 112 8.00 -3.13 -6.88
CA ASP A 112 7.78 -1.68 -6.92
C ASP A 112 8.64 -1.04 -8.03
N TYR A 113 9.94 -1.37 -8.10
CA TYR A 113 10.82 -0.87 -9.16
C TYR A 113 10.42 -1.35 -10.55
N ARG A 114 10.00 -2.62 -10.69
CA ARG A 114 9.53 -3.15 -11.97
C ARG A 114 8.33 -2.36 -12.49
N LYS A 115 7.35 -2.05 -11.64
CA LYS A 115 6.20 -1.23 -12.04
C LYS A 115 6.65 0.14 -12.55
N VAL A 116 7.60 0.79 -11.86
CA VAL A 116 8.17 2.07 -12.34
C VAL A 116 8.80 1.92 -13.72
N CYS A 117 9.59 0.86 -13.96
CA CYS A 117 10.14 0.61 -15.29
C CYS A 117 9.03 0.45 -16.33
N GLU A 118 8.01 -0.38 -16.09
CA GLU A 118 6.92 -0.63 -17.04
C GLU A 118 6.07 0.64 -17.32
N ILE A 119 5.95 1.58 -16.37
CA ILE A 119 5.26 2.86 -16.60
C ILE A 119 6.01 3.74 -17.59
N TYR A 120 7.35 3.70 -17.59
CA TYR A 120 8.22 4.66 -18.29
C TYR A 120 9.18 4.00 -19.30
N SER A 121 8.90 2.77 -19.74
CA SER A 121 9.67 2.07 -20.79
C SER A 121 9.19 2.43 -22.20
#